data_AF-A0A3D8VM22-F1
#
_entry.id   AF-A0A3D8VM22-F1
#
_cell.length_a   1.000
_cell.length_b   1.000
_cell.length_c   1.000
_cell.angle_alpha   90.00
_cell.angle_beta   90.00
_cell.angle_gamma   90.00
#
_symmetry.space_group_name_H-M   'P 1'
#
loop_
_entity.id
_entity.type
_entity.pdbx_description
1 polymer ?
#
loop_
_entity_poly.entity_id
_entity_poly.type
_entity_poly.pdbx_seq_one_letter_code
_entity_poly.pdbx_strand_id
1 'polypeptide(L)'
;MEDKHHFVKLTSADITILWKTYIQSTAVRCFYKHFLQNLQDVEIKPMVEEALNNVDYTIGNVEAIFNEEKFPIPKGFSDKDVDLSAPALFTDLYALSFVYRGG
;
A
#
# COMPACT_ATOMS: atom_id res chain seq x y z
N MET A 1 -24.83 -24.33 25.28
CA MET A 1 -24.77 -22.87 25.23
C MET A 1 -24.31 -22.54 23.82
N GLU A 2 -25.17 -21.92 23.02
CA GLU A 2 -24.88 -21.61 21.62
C GLU A 2 -24.13 -20.27 21.57
N ASP A 3 -22.85 -20.30 21.22
CA ASP A 3 -22.05 -19.11 20.94
C ASP A 3 -22.58 -18.44 19.67
N LYS A 4 -23.54 -17.51 19.83
CA LYS A 4 -23.98 -16.62 18.76
C LYS A 4 -22.89 -15.58 18.50
N HIS A 5 -21.89 -15.96 17.72
CA HIS A 5 -20.93 -15.01 17.16
C HIS A 5 -21.72 -14.06 16.22
N HIS A 6 -22.09 -12.88 16.72
CA HIS A 6 -22.76 -11.86 15.92
C HIS A 6 -21.78 -11.32 14.89
N PHE A 7 -21.88 -11.82 13.65
CA PHE A 7 -21.13 -11.28 12.52
C PHE A 7 -21.69 -9.89 12.17
N VAL A 8 -20.96 -8.84 12.59
CA VAL A 8 -21.29 -7.46 12.25
C VAL A 8 -20.78 -7.21 10.83
N LYS A 9 -21.70 -6.96 9.90
CA LYS A 9 -21.35 -6.62 8.52
C LYS A 9 -20.71 -5.24 8.45
N LEU A 10 -19.78 -5.07 7.51
CA LEU A 10 -19.22 -3.76 7.21
C LEU A 10 -20.30 -2.78 6.72
N THR A 11 -20.19 -1.54 7.17
CA THR A 11 -21.03 -0.44 6.68
C THR A 11 -20.48 0.12 5.38
N SER A 12 -21.27 0.93 4.66
CA SER A 12 -20.78 1.65 3.48
C SER A 12 -19.60 2.58 3.80
N ALA A 13 -19.54 3.12 5.02
CA ALA A 13 -18.42 3.95 5.47
C ALA A 13 -17.15 3.11 5.61
N ASP A 14 -17.23 1.92 6.20
CA ASP A 14 -16.09 1.00 6.35
C ASP A 14 -15.56 0.55 4.99
N ILE A 15 -16.46 0.15 4.07
CA ILE A 15 -16.10 -0.22 2.70
C ILE A 15 -15.42 0.95 1.97
N THR A 16 -15.92 2.17 2.16
CA THR A 16 -15.32 3.38 1.54
C THR A 16 -13.91 3.62 2.05
N ILE A 17 -13.67 3.43 3.34
CA ILE A 17 -12.34 3.58 3.94
C ILE A 17 -11.39 2.51 3.41
N LEU A 18 -11.80 1.24 3.40
CA LEU A 18 -11.01 0.14 2.85
C LEU A 18 -10.66 0.37 1.38
N TRP A 19 -11.62 0.83 0.58
CA TRP A 19 -11.39 1.15 -0.82
C TRP A 19 -10.33 2.24 -0.99
N LYS A 20 -10.43 3.33 -0.22
CA LYS A 20 -9.45 4.43 -0.25
C LYS A 20 -8.07 3.93 0.17
N THR A 21 -7.97 3.16 1.24
CA THR A 21 -6.72 2.56 1.72
C THR A 21 -6.09 1.70 0.62
N TYR A 22 -6.86 0.81 -0.02
CA TYR A 22 -6.34 -0.03 -1.10
C TYR A 22 -5.77 0.77 -2.26
N ILE A 23 -6.50 1.79 -2.72
CA ILE A 23 -6.05 2.64 -3.84
C ILE A 23 -4.80 3.44 -3.45
N GLN A 24 -4.77 4.03 -2.26
CA GLN A 24 -3.61 4.78 -1.77
C GLN A 24 -2.38 3.86 -1.60
N SER A 25 -2.54 2.72 -0.94
CA SER A 25 -1.46 1.75 -0.72
C SER A 25 -0.89 1.24 -2.05
N THR A 26 -1.74 0.87 -3.01
CA THR A 26 -1.25 0.43 -4.33
C THR A 26 -0.51 1.53 -5.09
N ALA A 27 -0.92 2.80 -4.96
CA ALA A 27 -0.21 3.94 -5.53
C ALA A 27 1.16 4.16 -4.87
N VAL A 28 1.19 4.22 -3.53
CA VAL A 28 2.40 4.41 -2.73
C VAL A 28 3.43 3.30 -3.00
N ARG A 29 2.98 2.05 -3.19
CA ARG A 29 3.84 0.95 -3.61
C ARG A 29 4.62 1.25 -4.89
N CYS A 30 4.00 1.91 -5.87
CA CYS A 30 4.65 2.29 -7.11
C CYS A 30 5.78 3.32 -6.86
N PHE A 31 5.54 4.30 -5.99
CA PHE A 31 6.58 5.25 -5.57
C PHE A 31 7.76 4.55 -4.89
N TYR A 32 7.49 3.67 -3.93
CA TYR A 32 8.56 2.94 -3.23
C TYR A 32 9.38 2.05 -4.17
N LYS A 33 8.73 1.36 -5.12
CA LYS A 33 9.44 0.60 -6.15
C LYS A 33 10.36 1.49 -6.99
N HIS A 34 9.89 2.67 -7.39
CA HIS A 34 10.71 3.63 -8.15
C HIS A 34 11.87 4.20 -7.33
N PHE A 35 11.64 4.53 -6.05
CA PHE A 35 12.69 5.00 -5.14
C PHE A 35 13.78 3.94 -4.99
N LEU A 36 13.42 2.68 -4.68
CA LEU A 36 14.38 1.61 -4.44
C LEU A 36 15.28 1.28 -5.64
N GLN A 37 14.79 1.53 -6.86
CA GLN A 37 15.57 1.36 -8.08
C GLN A 37 16.68 2.42 -8.23
N ASN A 38 16.49 3.60 -7.64
CA ASN A 38 17.33 4.77 -7.86
C ASN A 38 18.09 5.26 -6.61
N LEU A 39 17.69 4.83 -5.41
CA LEU A 39 18.32 5.20 -4.13
C LEU A 39 19.80 4.78 -4.10
N GLN A 40 20.65 5.71 -3.67
CA GLN A 40 22.10 5.50 -3.50
C GLN A 40 22.49 5.41 -2.02
N ASP A 41 21.76 6.11 -1.16
CA ASP A 41 22.00 6.12 0.28
C ASP A 41 21.63 4.77 0.93
N VAL A 42 22.66 4.09 1.43
CA VAL A 42 22.57 2.75 2.02
C VAL A 42 21.86 2.73 3.38
N GLU A 43 21.76 3.86 4.06
CA GLU A 43 21.05 3.98 5.34
C GLU A 43 19.55 4.23 5.12
N ILE A 44 19.18 4.91 4.03
CA ILE A 44 17.78 5.19 3.68
C ILE A 44 17.12 3.96 3.04
N LYS A 45 17.85 3.20 2.23
CA LYS A 45 17.31 2.07 1.47
C LYS A 45 16.53 1.05 2.33
N PRO A 46 17.05 0.56 3.48
CA PRO A 46 16.33 -0.38 4.33
C PRO A 46 15.00 0.18 4.88
N MET A 47 14.95 1.49 5.16
CA MET A 47 13.72 2.15 5.64
C MET A 47 12.64 2.16 4.56
N VAL A 48 13.02 2.38 3.30
CA VAL A 48 12.09 2.34 2.16
C VAL A 48 11.67 0.91 1.83
N GLU A 49 12.55 -0.08 1.98
CA GLU A 49 12.21 -1.51 1.85
C GLU A 49 11.20 -1.94 2.91
N GLU A 50 11.39 -1.53 4.17
CA GLU A 50 10.45 -1.79 5.25
C GLU A 50 9.08 -1.12 4.97
N ALA A 51 9.09 0.13 4.52
CA ALA A 51 7.86 0.84 4.15
C ALA A 51 7.11 0.15 3.00
N LEU A 52 7.82 -0.38 2.00
CA LEU A 52 7.24 -1.17 0.92
C LEU A 52 6.58 -2.44 1.45
N ASN A 53 7.27 -3.19 2.32
CA ASN A 53 6.72 -4.40 2.93
C ASN A 53 5.45 -4.11 3.75
N ASN A 54 5.42 -3.01 4.50
CA ASN A 54 4.26 -2.59 5.28
C ASN A 54 3.05 -2.24 4.39
N VAL A 55 3.31 -1.62 3.22
CA VAL A 55 2.27 -1.32 2.24
C VAL A 55 1.75 -2.59 1.57
N ASP A 56 2.61 -3.53 1.19
CA ASP A 56 2.19 -4.81 0.62
C ASP A 56 1.38 -5.65 1.64
N TYR A 57 1.77 -5.64 2.91
CA TYR A 57 0.99 -6.26 3.99
C TYR A 57 -0.40 -5.62 4.13
N THR A 58 -0.47 -4.29 4.07
CA THR A 58 -1.74 -3.55 4.13
C THR A 58 -2.65 -3.90 2.95
N ILE A 59 -2.11 -3.96 1.73
CA ILE A 59 -2.85 -4.36 0.52
C ILE A 59 -3.43 -5.76 0.72
N GLY A 60 -2.61 -6.73 1.14
CA GLY A 60 -3.04 -8.11 1.36
C GLY A 60 -4.15 -8.24 2.41
N ASN A 61 -4.08 -7.47 3.50
CA ASN A 61 -5.14 -7.45 4.52
C ASN A 61 -6.45 -6.87 3.99
N VAL A 62 -6.40 -5.78 3.22
CA VAL A 62 -7.61 -5.19 2.63
C VAL A 62 -8.24 -6.15 1.61
N GLU A 63 -7.44 -6.87 0.82
CA GLU A 63 -7.93 -7.91 -0.09
C GLU A 63 -8.58 -9.08 0.68
N ALA A 64 -7.98 -9.51 1.80
CA ALA A 64 -8.56 -10.54 2.65
C ALA A 64 -9.94 -10.13 3.18
N ILE A 65 -10.05 -8.90 3.71
CA ILE A 65 -11.33 -8.36 4.20
C ILE A 65 -12.38 -8.29 3.09
N PHE A 66 -12.02 -7.80 1.90
CA PHE A 66 -12.96 -7.76 0.78
C PHE A 66 -13.41 -9.16 0.35
N ASN A 67 -12.51 -10.15 0.33
CA ASN A 67 -12.87 -11.53 0.03
C ASN A 67 -13.82 -12.13 1.08
N GLU A 68 -13.58 -11.89 2.37
CA GLU A 68 -14.45 -12.34 3.46
C GLU A 68 -15.86 -11.75 3.36
N GLU A 69 -15.97 -10.47 3.02
CA GLU A 69 -17.24 -9.77 2.79
C GLU A 69 -17.89 -10.07 1.42
N LYS A 70 -17.23 -10.90 0.60
CA LYS A 70 -17.64 -11.20 -0.79
C LYS A 70 -17.81 -9.92 -1.63
N PHE A 71 -16.95 -8.94 -1.38
CA PHE A 71 -16.89 -7.66 -2.07
C PHE A 71 -15.80 -7.68 -3.14
N PRO A 72 -15.99 -7.05 -4.31
CA PRO A 72 -14.96 -7.01 -5.34
C PRO A 72 -13.72 -6.22 -4.89
N ILE A 73 -12.54 -6.74 -5.23
CA ILE A 73 -11.28 -6.02 -5.03
C ILE A 73 -11.22 -4.84 -6.03
N PRO A 74 -10.87 -3.62 -5.58
CA PRO A 74 -10.71 -2.47 -6.46
C PRO A 74 -9.62 -2.69 -7.52
N LYS A 75 -9.75 -2.03 -8.68
CA LYS A 75 -8.63 -1.93 -9.61
C LYS A 75 -7.65 -0.86 -9.11
N GLY A 76 -6.64 -1.29 -8.35
CA GLY A 76 -5.55 -0.44 -7.86
C GLY A 76 -4.43 -0.21 -8.89
N PHE A 77 -3.39 0.49 -8.44
CA PHE A 77 -2.16 0.68 -9.22
C PHE A 77 -1.32 -0.61 -9.23
N SER A 78 -0.57 -0.77 -10.32
CA SER A 78 0.17 -1.98 -10.64
C SER A 78 1.54 -1.66 -11.21
N ASP A 79 2.31 -2.69 -11.53
CA ASP A 79 3.61 -2.54 -12.20
C ASP A 79 3.51 -1.92 -13.61
N LYS A 80 2.29 -1.78 -14.16
CA LYS A 80 2.04 -1.06 -15.42
C LYS A 80 2.00 0.46 -15.25
N ASP A 81 1.84 0.91 -14.00
CA ASP A 81 1.66 2.32 -13.65
C ASP A 81 2.96 2.94 -13.12
N VAL A 82 4.07 2.22 -13.21
CA VAL A 82 5.42 2.67 -12.84
C VAL A 82 6.43 2.23 -13.89
N ASP A 83 7.31 3.15 -14.30
CA ASP A 83 8.44 2.85 -15.16
C ASP A 83 9.72 2.81 -14.31
N LEU A 84 10.23 1.60 -14.04
CA LEU A 84 11.48 1.40 -13.29
C LEU A 84 12.73 1.64 -14.14
N SER A 85 12.60 1.84 -15.45
CA SER A 85 13.72 2.23 -16.31
C SER A 85 13.94 3.74 -16.35
N ALA A 86 12.97 4.51 -15.86
CA ALA A 86 13.06 5.97 -15.80
C ALA A 86 14.15 6.42 -14.81
N PRO A 87 14.86 7.52 -15.11
CA PRO A 87 15.85 8.09 -14.20
C PRO A 87 15.20 8.55 -12.88
N ALA A 88 16.03 8.80 -11.88
CA ALA A 88 15.59 9.32 -10.59
C ALA A 88 14.76 10.61 -10.75
N LEU A 89 13.49 10.54 -10.33
CA LEU A 89 12.57 11.67 -10.32
C LEU A 89 12.68 12.47 -9.01
N PHE A 90 13.14 11.82 -7.96
CA PHE A 90 13.21 12.36 -6.60
C PHE A 90 14.58 12.06 -5.98
N THR A 91 14.96 12.87 -5.00
CA THR A 91 16.20 12.67 -4.24
C THR A 91 16.00 11.64 -3.12
N ASP A 92 17.09 11.06 -2.64
CA ASP A 92 17.08 10.12 -1.51
C ASP A 92 16.45 10.75 -0.26
N LEU A 93 16.74 12.03 0.01
CA LEU A 93 16.11 12.78 1.11
C LEU A 93 14.60 12.94 0.91
N TYR A 94 14.14 13.11 -0.33
CA TYR A 94 12.71 13.17 -0.59
C TYR A 94 12.05 11.82 -0.31
N ALA A 95 12.66 10.72 -0.78
CA ALA A 95 12.17 9.36 -0.53
C ALA A 95 12.06 9.07 0.98
N LEU A 96 13.08 9.43 1.77
CA LEU A 96 13.03 9.34 3.22
C LEU A 96 11.89 10.19 3.81
N SER A 97 11.75 11.43 3.36
CA SER A 97 10.69 12.33 3.84
C SER A 97 9.29 11.85 3.47
N PHE A 98 9.17 11.11 2.35
CA PHE A 98 7.92 10.53 1.88
C PHE A 98 7.52 9.35 2.79
N VAL A 99 8.47 8.50 3.19
CA VAL A 99 8.25 7.46 4.20
C VAL A 99 7.78 8.08 5.52
N TYR A 100 8.46 9.11 6.02
CA TYR A 100 8.09 9.75 7.30
C TYR A 100 6.73 10.44 7.29
N ARG A 101 6.33 11.03 6.16
CA ARG A 101 5.02 11.69 6.05
C ARG A 101 3.88 10.71 5.81
N GLY A 102 4.20 9.43 5.58
CA GLY A 102 3.22 8.39 5.27
C GLY A 102 2.46 8.75 3.99
N GLY A 103 3.13 8.60 2.84
CA GLY A 103 2.54 8.85 1.51
C GLY A 103 1.08 8.44 1.36
#